data_AF-A0A1K1MDM3-F1
#
_entry.id   AF-A0A1K1MDM3-F1
#
_cell.length_a   1.000
_cell.length_b   1.000
_cell.length_c   1.000
_cell.angle_alpha   90.00
_cell.angle_beta   90.00
_cell.angle_gamma   90.00
#
_symmetry.space_group_name_H-M   'P 1'
#
loop_
_entity.id
_entity.type
_entity.pdbx_description
1 polymer ?
#
loop_
_entity_poly.entity_id
_entity_poly.type
_entity_poly.pdbx_seq_one_letter_code
_entity_poly.pdbx_strand_id
1 'polypeptide(L)'
;MKKGKFLAISYILSMAAAMMLLSPVEAAGHSGSKEAGMDRTVAIVNHHDARAKFHEDTALEMQARAREQKRLLERYETKSYLYGRRAQDLQAHTDALIRKLDRSAKEHVREAALHRRMAVQCAENAFCAPNPKAELC
;
A
#
# COMPACT_ATOMS: atom_id res chain seq x y z
N MET A 1 -37.69 21.55 13.72
CA MET A 1 -36.30 21.71 13.26
C MET A 1 -35.91 20.49 12.45
N LYS A 2 -35.52 20.69 11.19
CA LYS A 2 -35.39 19.68 10.13
C LYS A 2 -34.13 18.82 10.33
N LYS A 3 -34.30 17.51 10.61
CA LYS A 3 -33.23 16.51 10.46
C LYS A 3 -33.30 15.95 9.04
N GLY A 4 -32.77 16.74 8.10
CA GLY A 4 -32.52 16.27 6.74
C GLY A 4 -31.12 15.69 6.62
N LYS A 5 -30.97 14.79 5.64
CA LYS A 5 -29.71 14.28 5.07
C LYS A 5 -29.06 13.07 5.76
N PHE A 6 -29.79 11.94 5.82
CA PHE A 6 -29.16 10.61 5.97
C PHE A 6 -29.63 9.57 4.95
N LEU A 7 -30.38 9.96 3.92
CA LEU A 7 -30.97 9.03 2.94
C LEU A 7 -30.69 9.44 1.48
N ALA A 8 -29.47 9.90 1.19
CA ALA A 8 -29.09 10.34 -0.15
C ALA A 8 -27.83 9.61 -0.70
N ILE A 9 -27.50 8.42 -0.16
CA ILE A 9 -26.35 7.63 -0.62
C ILE A 9 -26.78 6.26 -1.21
N SER A 10 -28.07 5.90 -1.16
CA SER A 10 -28.55 4.61 -1.69
C SER A 10 -28.93 4.62 -3.18
N TYR A 11 -28.64 5.68 -3.93
CA TYR A 11 -29.20 5.87 -5.28
C TYR A 11 -28.24 5.61 -6.45
N ILE A 12 -27.20 4.79 -6.27
CA ILE A 12 -26.27 4.47 -7.38
C ILE A 12 -25.94 2.99 -7.52
N LEU A 13 -26.84 2.11 -7.04
CA LEU A 13 -26.74 0.69 -7.35
C LEU A 13 -27.93 0.24 -8.20
N SER A 14 -27.59 -0.12 -9.43
CA SER A 14 -28.29 -1.11 -10.25
C SER A 14 -29.60 -0.68 -10.88
N MET A 15 -29.49 0.05 -11.99
CA MET A 15 -30.44 -0.11 -13.09
C MET A 15 -29.72 -0.21 -14.42
N ALA A 16 -30.25 -1.11 -15.27
CA ALA A 16 -29.93 -1.41 -16.66
C ALA A 16 -28.83 -2.46 -16.88
N ALA A 17 -28.99 -3.45 -17.75
CA ALA A 17 -30.14 -4.01 -18.45
C ALA A 17 -29.64 -5.29 -19.10
N ALA A 18 -30.49 -6.30 -19.19
CA ALA A 18 -30.24 -7.52 -19.93
C ALA A 18 -29.94 -7.22 -21.41
N MET A 19 -28.94 -7.88 -21.99
CA MET A 19 -28.89 -8.25 -23.41
C MET A 19 -27.92 -9.43 -23.54
N MET A 20 -28.47 -10.64 -23.46
CA MET A 20 -27.77 -11.89 -23.78
C MET A 20 -28.44 -12.45 -25.03
N LEU A 21 -27.91 -12.09 -26.21
CA LEU A 21 -28.23 -12.75 -27.47
C LEU A 21 -26.96 -12.93 -28.32
N LEU A 22 -26.66 -14.22 -28.55
CA LEU A 22 -26.24 -14.89 -29.78
C LEU A 22 -24.87 -14.56 -30.45
N SER A 23 -23.92 -15.47 -30.19
CA SER A 23 -23.01 -16.19 -31.14
C SER A 23 -21.93 -15.38 -31.91
N PRO A 24 -20.89 -16.03 -32.51
CA PRO A 24 -20.49 -17.44 -32.50
C PRO A 24 -19.09 -17.70 -31.90
N VAL A 25 -18.80 -18.99 -31.65
CA VAL A 25 -17.46 -19.52 -31.46
C VAL A 25 -16.68 -19.42 -32.77
N GLU A 26 -15.72 -18.51 -32.83
CA GLU A 26 -14.71 -18.46 -33.90
C GLU A 26 -13.38 -18.89 -33.27
N ALA A 27 -13.15 -20.20 -33.32
CA ALA A 27 -11.82 -20.75 -33.15
C ALA A 27 -11.11 -20.70 -34.51
N ALA A 28 -10.29 -19.68 -34.75
CA ALA A 28 -9.20 -19.74 -35.73
C ALA A 28 -8.28 -18.52 -35.59
N GLY A 29 -6.97 -18.76 -35.46
CA GLY A 29 -5.97 -17.71 -35.67
C GLY A 29 -4.79 -17.76 -34.71
N HIS A 30 -3.94 -18.79 -34.82
CA HIS A 30 -2.59 -18.74 -34.29
C HIS A 30 -1.79 -17.60 -34.96
N SER A 31 -1.72 -16.42 -34.34
CA SER A 31 -0.62 -15.45 -34.52
C SER A 31 -0.55 -14.31 -33.48
N GLY A 32 -1.30 -14.34 -32.36
CA GLY A 32 -1.35 -13.24 -31.38
C GLY A 32 -0.55 -13.39 -30.08
N SER A 33 0.32 -14.41 -29.94
CA SER A 33 0.75 -14.86 -28.60
C SER A 33 1.93 -14.12 -27.97
N LYS A 34 2.72 -13.35 -28.72
CA LYS A 34 3.92 -12.69 -28.17
C LYS A 34 3.65 -11.29 -27.63
N GLU A 35 2.83 -10.49 -28.31
CA GLU A 35 2.50 -9.13 -27.86
C GLU A 35 1.62 -9.13 -26.59
N ALA A 36 0.62 -10.01 -26.52
CA ALA A 36 -0.22 -10.14 -25.32
C ALA A 36 0.57 -10.66 -24.09
N GLY A 37 1.64 -11.44 -24.31
CA GLY A 37 2.55 -11.89 -23.23
C GLY A 37 3.49 -10.78 -22.76
N MET A 38 3.97 -9.96 -23.69
CA MET A 38 4.83 -8.80 -23.40
C MET A 38 4.07 -7.73 -22.61
N ASP A 39 2.85 -7.39 -23.02
CA ASP A 39 2.00 -6.39 -22.36
C ASP A 39 1.66 -6.77 -20.90
N ARG A 40 1.32 -8.04 -20.67
CA ARG A 40 1.09 -8.56 -19.31
C ARG A 40 2.34 -8.52 -18.43
N THR A 41 3.50 -8.81 -19.01
CA THR A 41 4.78 -8.76 -18.28
C THR A 41 5.10 -7.33 -17.86
N VAL A 42 4.93 -6.37 -18.77
CA VAL A 42 5.09 -4.93 -18.49
C VAL A 42 4.13 -4.48 -17.38
N ALA A 43 2.86 -4.91 -17.42
CA ALA A 43 1.88 -4.57 -16.40
C ALA A 43 2.27 -5.10 -14.99
N ILE A 44 2.79 -6.32 -14.89
CA ILE A 44 3.21 -6.92 -13.61
C ILE A 44 4.47 -6.24 -13.05
N VAL A 45 5.45 -5.95 -13.90
CA VAL A 45 6.65 -5.20 -13.52
C VAL A 45 6.26 -3.82 -12.97
N ASN A 46 5.41 -3.09 -13.70
CA ASN A 46 4.91 -1.78 -13.28
C ASN A 46 4.13 -1.86 -11.95
N HIS A 47 3.35 -2.93 -11.74
CA HIS A 47 2.63 -3.14 -10.48
C HIS A 47 3.60 -3.32 -9.30
N HIS A 48 4.63 -4.15 -9.45
CA HIS A 48 5.64 -4.32 -8.40
C HIS A 48 6.46 -3.04 -8.17
N ASP A 49 6.81 -2.30 -9.21
CA ASP A 49 7.48 -1.01 -9.07
C ASP A 49 6.62 0.03 -8.33
N ALA A 50 5.33 0.09 -8.63
CA ALA A 50 4.40 0.98 -7.94
C ALA A 50 4.31 0.62 -6.44
N ARG A 51 4.23 -0.68 -6.11
CA ARG A 51 4.25 -1.13 -4.72
C ARG A 51 5.58 -0.81 -4.04
N ALA A 52 6.71 -1.02 -4.71
CA ALA A 52 8.01 -0.67 -4.17
C ALA A 52 8.10 0.81 -3.78
N LYS A 53 7.68 1.70 -4.69
CA LYS A 53 7.63 3.16 -4.44
C LYS A 53 6.71 3.51 -3.27
N PHE A 54 5.53 2.89 -3.19
CA PHE A 54 4.61 3.11 -2.06
C PHE A 54 5.28 2.78 -0.71
N HIS A 55 5.95 1.63 -0.60
CA HIS A 55 6.65 1.27 0.63
C HIS A 55 7.87 2.15 0.89
N GLU A 56 8.61 2.58 -0.16
CA GLU A 56 9.71 3.56 -0.04
C GLU A 56 9.22 4.89 0.55
N ASP A 57 8.15 5.45 -0.01
CA ASP A 57 7.55 6.71 0.44
C ASP A 57 7.01 6.59 1.87
N THR A 58 6.32 5.48 2.18
CA THR A 58 5.82 5.21 3.53
C THR A 58 6.96 5.09 4.55
N ALA A 59 8.07 4.44 4.19
CA ALA A 59 9.24 4.36 5.05
C ALA A 59 9.86 5.75 5.30
N LEU A 60 9.93 6.61 4.29
CA LEU A 60 10.41 7.98 4.42
C LEU A 60 9.52 8.80 5.34
N GLU A 61 8.19 8.68 5.20
CA GLU A 61 7.22 9.34 6.06
C GLU A 61 7.36 8.89 7.52
N MET A 62 7.51 7.59 7.77
CA MET A 62 7.72 7.05 9.11
C MET A 62 9.02 7.55 9.73
N GLN A 63 10.11 7.62 8.96
CA GLN A 63 11.36 8.20 9.44
C GLN A 63 11.23 9.69 9.75
N ALA A 64 10.50 10.45 8.92
CA ALA A 64 10.23 11.86 9.18
C ALA A 64 9.46 12.05 10.49
N ARG A 65 8.40 11.27 10.70
CA ARG A 65 7.63 11.25 11.96
C ARG A 65 8.49 10.84 13.15
N ALA A 66 9.37 9.84 13.00
CA ALA A 66 10.27 9.42 14.07
C ALA A 66 11.23 10.55 14.48
N ARG A 67 11.74 11.34 13.52
CA ARG A 67 12.57 12.52 13.79
C ARG A 67 11.79 13.61 14.53
N GLU A 68 10.53 13.83 14.18
CA GLU A 68 9.66 14.76 14.91
C GLU A 68 9.44 14.32 16.35
N GLN A 69 9.11 13.04 16.56
CA GLN A 69 8.94 12.48 17.90
C GLN A 69 10.22 12.53 18.73
N LYS A 70 11.40 12.36 18.12
CA LYS A 70 12.70 12.53 18.80
C LYS A 70 12.88 13.96 19.35
N ARG A 71 12.52 14.97 18.57
CA ARG A 71 12.54 16.39 19.03
C ARG A 71 11.53 16.65 20.14
N LEU A 72 10.36 15.99 20.08
CA LEU A 72 9.36 16.10 21.12
C LEU A 72 9.80 15.42 22.42
N LEU A 73 10.42 14.24 22.33
CA LEU A 73 11.00 13.53 23.46
C LEU A 73 12.07 14.37 24.14
N GLU A 74 12.99 14.96 23.37
CA GLU A 74 14.02 15.87 23.88
C GLU A 74 13.39 17.03 24.68
N ARG A 75 12.27 17.58 24.21
CA ARG A 75 11.52 18.61 24.96
C ARG A 75 10.93 18.08 26.26
N TYR A 76 10.37 16.88 26.26
CA TYR A 76 9.82 16.27 27.48
C TYR A 76 10.91 15.92 28.50
N GLU A 77 12.10 15.57 28.04
CA GLU A 77 13.28 15.32 28.88
C GLU A 77 13.86 16.62 29.44
N THR A 78 14.14 17.59 28.57
CA THR A 78 14.77 18.87 28.96
C THR A 78 13.86 19.77 29.77
N LYS A 79 12.54 19.73 29.51
CA LYS A 79 11.53 20.58 30.16
C LYS A 79 10.52 19.79 30.98
N SER A 80 10.94 18.66 31.55
CA SER A 80 10.10 17.79 32.38
C SER A 80 9.35 18.55 33.50
N TYR A 81 9.97 19.57 34.07
CA TYR A 81 9.37 20.46 35.09
C TYR A 81 8.07 21.14 34.64
N LEU A 82 7.85 21.37 33.34
CA LEU A 82 6.62 21.95 32.80
C LEU A 82 5.44 20.97 32.84
N TYR A 83 5.71 19.66 32.92
CA TYR A 83 4.70 18.60 32.80
C TYR A 83 4.42 17.88 34.13
N GLY A 84 5.25 18.12 35.15
CA GLY A 84 5.10 17.55 36.48
C GLY A 84 5.12 16.01 36.44
N ARG A 85 4.21 15.37 37.17
CA ARG A 85 4.09 13.89 37.21
C ARG A 85 3.87 13.24 35.84
N ARG A 86 3.27 13.95 34.88
CA ARG A 86 2.99 13.42 33.53
C ARG A 86 4.23 13.35 32.65
N ALA A 87 5.35 13.98 33.04
CA ALA A 87 6.56 14.01 32.23
C ALA A 87 7.06 12.59 31.90
N GLN A 88 7.06 11.69 32.89
CA GLN A 88 7.53 10.31 32.72
C GLN A 88 6.65 9.53 31.74
N ASP A 89 5.33 9.64 31.84
CA ASP A 89 4.40 8.97 30.92
C ASP A 89 4.56 9.49 29.49
N LEU A 90 4.72 10.81 29.32
CA LEU A 90 4.96 11.43 28.02
C LEU A 90 6.28 10.95 27.39
N GLN A 91 7.35 10.90 28.17
CA GLN A 91 8.65 10.37 27.72
C GLN A 91 8.53 8.92 27.29
N ALA A 92 7.98 8.05 28.14
CA ALA A 92 7.84 6.62 27.86
C ALA A 92 6.96 6.36 26.62
N HIS A 93 5.85 7.07 26.49
CA HIS A 93 4.97 6.96 25.33
C HIS A 93 5.65 7.41 24.04
N THR A 94 6.32 8.57 24.05
CA THR A 94 7.01 9.09 22.85
C THR A 94 8.18 8.20 22.44
N ASP A 95 8.95 7.68 23.40
CA ASP A 95 10.02 6.72 23.16
C ASP A 95 9.49 5.40 22.56
N ALA A 96 8.38 4.88 23.08
CA ALA A 96 7.71 3.72 22.49
C ALA A 96 7.20 3.99 21.06
N LEU A 97 6.68 5.19 20.80
CA LEU A 97 6.22 5.60 19.47
C LEU A 97 7.39 5.73 18.48
N ILE A 98 8.52 6.29 18.89
CA ILE A 98 9.75 6.34 18.08
C ILE A 98 10.17 4.93 17.67
N ARG A 99 10.24 3.99 18.63
CA ARG A 99 10.58 2.60 18.32
C ARG A 99 9.60 1.96 17.36
N LYS A 100 8.30 2.24 17.48
CA LYS A 100 7.28 1.73 16.57
C LYS A 100 7.51 2.25 15.15
N LEU A 101 7.68 3.56 15.00
CA LEU A 101 7.94 4.19 13.70
C LEU A 101 9.24 3.68 13.07
N ASP A 102 10.31 3.56 13.83
CA ASP A 102 11.60 3.04 13.34
C ASP A 102 11.49 1.55 12.91
N ARG A 103 10.70 0.73 13.61
CA ARG A 103 10.43 -0.66 13.18
C ARG A 103 9.60 -0.71 11.90
N SER A 104 8.50 0.03 11.85
CA SER A 104 7.64 0.05 10.67
C SER A 104 8.38 0.59 9.44
N ALA A 105 9.23 1.62 9.59
CA ALA A 105 10.07 2.11 8.51
C ALA A 105 10.99 0.99 7.95
N LYS A 106 11.58 0.15 8.83
CA LYS A 106 12.40 -0.98 8.41
C LYS A 106 11.59 -2.08 7.72
N GLU A 107 10.36 -2.33 8.17
CA GLU A 107 9.44 -3.28 7.53
C GLU A 107 9.10 -2.83 6.12
N HIS A 108 8.70 -1.56 5.95
CA HIS A 108 8.42 -0.98 4.63
C HIS A 108 9.66 -0.99 3.71
N VAL A 109 10.86 -0.71 4.22
CA VAL A 109 12.09 -0.85 3.41
C VAL A 109 12.29 -2.28 2.92
N ARG A 110 11.98 -3.29 3.74
CA ARG A 110 12.08 -4.71 3.33
C ARG A 110 11.03 -5.07 2.28
N GLU A 111 9.79 -4.59 2.44
CA GLU A 111 8.72 -4.80 1.47
C GLU A 111 9.01 -4.12 0.13
N ALA A 112 9.54 -2.89 0.16
CA ALA A 112 10.03 -2.21 -1.03
C ALA A 112 11.09 -3.04 -1.76
N ALA A 113 12.11 -3.50 -1.04
CA ALA A 113 13.17 -4.33 -1.60
C ALA A 113 12.64 -5.65 -2.19
N LEU A 114 11.64 -6.27 -1.55
CA LEU A 114 10.97 -7.47 -2.06
C LEU A 114 10.27 -7.17 -3.39
N HIS A 115 9.52 -6.07 -3.47
CA HIS A 115 8.84 -5.66 -4.69
C HIS A 115 9.81 -5.31 -5.84
N ARG A 116 10.91 -4.63 -5.55
CA ARG A 116 11.98 -4.39 -6.53
C ARG A 116 12.55 -5.69 -7.09
N ARG A 117 12.82 -6.67 -6.21
CA ARG A 117 13.32 -8.00 -6.63
C ARG A 117 12.31 -8.72 -7.52
N MET A 118 11.01 -8.67 -7.19
CA MET A 118 9.98 -9.29 -8.01
C MET A 118 9.85 -8.61 -9.39
N ALA A 119 9.93 -7.27 -9.45
CA ALA A 119 9.95 -6.53 -10.71
C ALA A 119 11.13 -6.96 -11.61
N VAL A 120 12.34 -7.06 -11.04
CA VAL A 120 13.52 -7.56 -11.76
C VAL A 120 13.32 -9.00 -12.23
N GLN A 121 12.86 -9.89 -11.36
CA GLN A 121 12.61 -11.29 -11.70
C GLN A 121 11.58 -11.47 -12.81
N CYS A 122 10.50 -10.67 -12.83
CA CYS A 122 9.49 -10.68 -13.88
C CYS A 122 9.98 -10.08 -15.21
N ALA A 123 10.97 -9.17 -15.16
CA ALA A 123 11.59 -8.61 -16.35
C ALA A 123 12.64 -9.55 -16.96
N GLU A 124 13.42 -10.25 -16.12
CA GLU A 124 14.47 -11.18 -16.54
C GLU A 124 13.93 -12.55 -16.95
N ASN A 125 12.91 -13.04 -16.24
CA ASN A 125 12.21 -14.27 -16.55
C ASN A 125 10.77 -13.89 -16.86
N ALA A 126 10.21 -14.31 -17.99
CA ALA A 126 8.77 -14.18 -18.30
C ALA A 126 7.86 -14.99 -17.32
N PHE A 127 8.31 -15.23 -16.08
CA PHE A 127 7.63 -15.87 -14.98
C PHE A 127 6.62 -14.90 -14.35
N CYS A 128 5.64 -14.53 -15.16
CA CYS A 128 4.48 -13.75 -14.76
C CYS A 128 3.31 -14.70 -14.46
N ALA A 129 3.46 -15.52 -13.42
CA ALA A 129 2.33 -16.26 -12.86
C ALA A 129 1.92 -15.59 -11.54
N PRO A 130 0.68 -15.08 -11.41
CA PRO A 130 0.18 -14.63 -10.12
C PRO A 130 0.14 -15.84 -9.18
N ASN A 131 0.74 -15.72 -7.99
CA ASN A 131 0.62 -16.74 -6.96
C ASN A 131 -0.85 -16.77 -6.48
N PRO A 132 -1.62 -17.85 -6.72
CA PRO A 132 -3.04 -17.91 -6.37
C PRO A 132 -3.29 -17.94 -4.86
N LYS A 133 -2.24 -17.99 -4.03
CA LYS A 133 -2.36 -18.04 -2.57
C LYS A 133 -2.36 -16.67 -1.87
N ALA A 134 -2.32 -15.57 -2.62
CA ALA A 134 -2.36 -14.22 -2.04
C ALA A 134 -3.79 -13.64 -1.89
N GLU A 135 -4.84 -14.35 -2.31
CA GLU A 135 -6.25 -13.90 -2.22
C GLU A 135 -7.02 -14.47 -1.01
N LEU A 136 -6.35 -15.20 -0.10
CA LEU A 136 -6.93 -15.60 1.18
C LEU A 136 -5.99 -15.26 2.34
N CYS A 137 -6.03 -14.00 2.77
CA CYS A 137 -5.74 -13.55 4.15
C CYS A 137 -6.42 -12.20 4.37
#